data_AF-A0A820RL58-F1
#
_entry.id   AF-A0A820RL58-F1
#
_cell.length_a   1.000
_cell.length_b   1.000
_cell.length_c   1.000
_cell.angle_alpha   90.00
_cell.angle_beta   90.00
_cell.angle_gamma   90.00
#
_symmetry.space_group_name_H-M   'P 1'
#
loop_
_entity.id
_entity.type
_entity.pdbx_description
1 polymer ?
#
loop_
_entity_poly.entity_id
_entity_poly.type
_entity_poly.pdbx_seq_one_letter_code
_entity_poly.pdbx_strand_id
1 'polypeptide(L)' 'VIGRHSSTTIERYIEFELKRLNIKQEQLVSITTDNGSDIKKATSTLKFGNRISCMAHNLNLVVKHGLCLWKQPNPD' A
#
# COMPACT_ATOMS: atom_id res chain seq x y z
N VAL A 1 -10.69 12.95 5.53
CA VAL A 1 -9.61 13.25 6.50
C VAL A 1 -8.43 13.78 5.70
N ILE A 2 -7.96 15.01 5.96
CA ILE A 2 -6.85 15.63 5.22
C ILE A 2 -5.68 15.78 6.20
N GLY A 3 -4.51 15.23 5.87
CA GLY A 3 -3.31 15.30 6.70
C GLY A 3 -2.39 14.08 6.56
N ARG A 4 -1.24 14.09 7.24
CA ARG A 4 -0.33 12.95 7.28
C ARG A 4 -0.96 11.83 8.12
N HIS A 5 -1.01 10.63 7.54
CA HIS A 5 -1.47 9.44 8.24
C HIS A 5 -0.26 8.58 8.64
N SER A 6 0.00 8.48 9.94
CA SER A 6 1.01 7.55 10.46
C SER A 6 0.52 6.10 10.35
N SER A 7 1.45 5.16 10.35
CA SER A 7 1.14 3.73 10.47
C SER A 7 0.10 3.41 11.56
N THR A 8 0.21 4.00 12.74
CA THR A 8 -0.74 3.78 13.85
C THR A 8 -2.14 4.32 13.58
N THR A 9 -2.27 5.43 12.87
CA THR A 9 -3.58 5.97 12.47
C THR A 9 -4.23 5.08 11.42
N ILE A 10 -3.44 4.61 10.45
CA ILE A 10 -3.90 3.69 9.41
C ILE A 10 -4.37 2.37 10.03
N GLU A 11 -3.59 1.81 10.95
CA GLU A 11 -3.92 0.59 11.69
C GLU A 11 -5.28 0.68 12.37
N ARG A 12 -5.48 1.70 13.22
CA ARG A 12 -6.75 1.93 13.91
C ARG A 12 -7.93 2.11 12.96
N TYR A 13 -7.71 2.77 11.83
CA TYR A 13 -8.77 2.97 10.85
C TYR A 13 -9.17 1.66 10.16
N ILE A 14 -8.20 0.81 9.82
CA ILE A 14 -8.49 -0.51 9.25
C ILE A 14 -9.26 -1.37 10.26
N GLU A 15 -8.84 -1.41 11.52
CA GLU A 15 -9.55 -2.15 12.58
C GLU A 15 -10.98 -1.64 12.78
N PHE A 16 -11.17 -0.31 12.76
CA PHE A 16 -12.48 0.31 12.84
C PHE A 16 -13.39 -0.13 11.70
N GLU A 17 -12.92 -0.10 10.45
CA GLU A 17 -13.71 -0.51 9.29
C GLU A 17 -14.02 -2.01 9.30
N LEU A 18 -13.06 -2.87 9.68
CA LEU A 18 -13.30 -4.31 9.83
C LEU A 18 -14.37 -4.58 10.89
N LYS A 19 -14.29 -3.93 12.05
CA LYS A 19 -15.29 -4.04 13.11
C LYS A 19 -16.66 -3.54 12.65
N ARG A 20 -16.70 -2.40 11.95
CA ARG A 20 -17.94 -1.82 11.39
C ARG A 20 -18.61 -2.77 10.39
N LEU A 21 -17.83 -3.51 9.62
CA LEU A 21 -18.29 -4.50 8.65
C LEU A 21 -18.47 -5.91 9.25
N ASN A 22 -18.23 -6.08 10.54
CA ASN A 22 -18.25 -7.38 11.23
C ASN A 22 -17.35 -8.44 10.59
N ILE A 23 -16.20 -8.01 10.04
CA ILE A 23 -15.17 -8.88 9.49
C ILE A 23 -14.17 -9.18 10.59
N LYS A 24 -14.03 -10.45 10.95
CA LYS A 24 -13.04 -10.90 11.92
C LYS A 24 -11.67 -11.03 11.28
N GLN A 25 -10.64 -10.86 12.10
CA GLN A 25 -9.25 -10.95 11.68
C GLN A 25 -8.92 -12.31 11.04
N GLU A 26 -9.45 -13.41 11.59
CA GLU A 26 -9.25 -14.76 11.03
C GLU A 26 -9.84 -14.97 9.62
N GLN A 27 -10.73 -14.09 9.17
CA GLN A 27 -11.33 -14.16 7.83
C GLN A 27 -10.47 -13.46 6.78
N LEU A 28 -9.44 -12.71 7.18
CA LEU A 28 -8.54 -11.98 6.29
C LEU A 28 -7.41 -12.89 5.82
N VAL A 29 -7.49 -13.33 4.56
CA VAL A 29 -6.46 -14.17 3.94
C VAL A 29 -5.25 -13.36 3.49
N SER A 30 -5.49 -12.17 2.94
CA SER A 30 -4.44 -11.30 2.44
C SER A 30 -4.87 -9.84 2.39
N ILE A 31 -3.88 -8.95 2.40
CA ILE A 31 -4.08 -7.51 2.19
C ILE A 31 -3.19 -7.03 1.05
N THR A 32 -3.76 -6.29 0.10
CA THR A 32 -3.03 -5.74 -1.05
C THR A 32 -2.96 -4.23 -0.95
N THR A 33 -1.75 -3.67 -0.85
CA THR A 33 -1.52 -2.21 -0.76
C THR A 33 -0.34 -1.80 -1.62
N ASP A 34 -0.17 -0.50 -1.86
CA ASP A 34 1.09 0.02 -2.38
C ASP A 34 2.26 -0.18 -1.38
N ASN A 35 3.47 0.26 -1.78
CA ASN A 35 4.68 0.12 -0.98
C ASN A 35 5.00 1.36 -0.12
N GLY A 36 4.01 2.22 0.16
CA GLY A 36 4.17 3.32 1.10
C GLY A 36 4.64 2.83 2.47
N SER A 37 5.57 3.56 3.09
CA SER A 37 6.23 3.13 4.33
C SER A 37 5.24 2.93 5.49
N ASP A 38 4.33 3.90 5.69
CA ASP A 38 3.36 3.87 6.78
C ASP A 38 2.30 2.77 6.61
N ILE A 39 1.75 2.58 5.39
CA ILE A 39 0.78 1.51 5.12
C ILE A 39 1.43 0.12 5.19
N LYS A 40 2.68 -0.01 4.71
CA LYS A 40 3.45 -1.26 4.84
C LYS A 40 3.69 -1.61 6.31
N LYS A 41 4.05 -0.62 7.14
CA LYS A 41 4.23 -0.83 8.58
C LYS A 41 2.91 -1.20 9.27
N ALA A 42 1.83 -0.47 9.01
CA ALA A 42 0.51 -0.73 9.59
C ALA A 42 0.03 -2.16 9.28
N THR A 43 0.08 -2.55 8.00
CA THR A 43 -0.38 -3.87 7.56
C THR A 43 0.48 -5.03 8.07
N SER A 44 1.78 -4.80 8.27
CA SER A 44 2.65 -5.80 8.94
C SER A 44 2.34 -5.97 10.43
N THR A 45 2.00 -4.89 11.14
CA THR A 45 1.67 -4.95 12.59
C THR A 45 0.36 -5.70 12.83
N LEU A 46 -0.62 -5.50 11.96
CA LEU A 46 -1.95 -6.10 12.07
C LEU A 46 -1.96 -7.63 11.89
N LYS A 47 -0.87 -8.24 11.41
CA LYS A 47 -0.76 -9.71 11.21
C LYS A 47 -1.93 -10.31 10.43
N PHE A 48 -2.49 -9.57 9.47
CA PHE A 48 -3.57 -10.04 8.59
C PHE A 48 -3.00 -10.89 7.46
N GLY A 49 -2.93 -12.21 7.67
CA GLY A 49 -2.49 -13.14 6.64
C GLY A 49 -1.23 -12.66 5.88
N ASN A 50 -1.25 -12.79 4.56
CA ASN A 50 -0.14 -12.32 3.72
C ASN A 50 -0.35 -10.89 3.20
N ARG A 51 0.65 -10.02 3.34
CA ARG A 51 0.69 -8.74 2.64
C ARG A 51 1.21 -8.94 1.22
N ILE A 52 0.43 -8.53 0.24
CA ILE A 52 0.76 -8.54 -1.19
C ILE A 52 1.01 -7.10 -1.66
N SER A 53 2.07 -6.89 -2.43
CA SER A 53 2.33 -5.58 -3.04
C SER A 53 1.41 -5.38 -4.24
N CYS A 54 0.79 -4.20 -4.34
CA CYS A 54 -0.10 -3.85 -5.45
C CYS A 54 0.67 -3.84 -6.78
N MET A 55 0.25 -4.71 -7.72
CA MET A 55 0.87 -4.81 -9.04
C MET A 55 0.79 -3.51 -9.82
N ALA A 56 -0.36 -2.81 -9.78
CA ALA A 56 -0.52 -1.53 -10.48
C ALA A 56 0.48 -0.47 -9.98
N HIS A 57 0.71 -0.42 -8.67
CA HIS A 57 1.72 0.47 -8.09
C HIS A 57 3.14 0.10 -8.55
N ASN A 58 3.47 -1.20 -8.54
CA ASN A 58 4.78 -1.68 -9.00
C ASN A 58 5.00 -1.38 -10.48
N LEU A 59 4.00 -1.61 -11.34
CA LEU A 59 4.07 -1.27 -12.75
C LEU A 59 4.28 0.24 -12.96
N ASN A 60 3.53 1.07 -12.23
CA ASN A 60 3.72 2.51 -12.27
C ASN A 60 5.13 2.94 -11.82
N LEU A 61 5.72 2.29 -10.80
CA LEU A 61 7.11 2.55 -10.41
C LEU A 61 8.08 2.15 -11.53
N VAL A 62 7.92 0.96 -12.12
CA VAL A 62 8.76 0.51 -13.25
C VAL A 62 8.67 1.49 -14.41
N VAL A 63 7.46 1.90 -14.80
CA VAL A 63 7.25 2.85 -15.89
C VAL A 63 7.85 4.21 -15.56
N LYS A 64 7.64 4.76 -14.36
CA LYS A 64 8.23 6.04 -13.94
C LYS A 64 9.75 5.99 -13.96
N HIS A 65 10.36 4.97 -13.36
CA HIS A 65 11.81 4.84 -13.31
C HIS A 65 12.40 4.53 -14.69
N GLY A 66 11.75 3.70 -15.49
CA GLY A 66 12.17 3.36 -16.86
C GLY A 66 12.06 4.53 -17.83
N LEU A 67 10.96 5.30 -17.78
CA LEU A 67 10.79 6.49 -18.62
C LEU A 67 11.73 7.64 -18.20
N CYS A 68 12.09 7.76 -16.93
CA CYS A 68 13.14 8.69 -16.50
C CYS A 68 14.54 8.34 -17.07
N LEU A 69 14.78 7.08 -17.46
CA LEU A 69 16.00 6.68 -18.18
C LEU A 69 15.91 6.96 -19.69
N TRP A 70 14.71 7.23 -20.20
CA TRP A 70 14.48 7.68 -21.56
C TRP A 70 14.83 9.17 -21.67
N LYS A 71 16.13 9.48 -21.62
CA LYS A 71 16.62 10.73 -22.22
C LYS A 71 16.20 10.68 -23.69
N GLN A 72 15.43 11.67 -24.13
CA GLN A 72 15.23 11.86 -25.57
C GLN A 72 16.62 11.92 -26.22
N PRO A 73 16.88 11.16 -27.31
CA PRO A 73 18.09 11.36 -28.08
C PRO A 73 18.14 12.84 -28.46
N ASN A 74 19.29 13.49 -28.25
CA ASN A 74 19.47 14.86 -28.73
C ASN A 74 19.20 14.86 -30.25
N PRO A 75 18.34 15.75 -30.76
CA PRO A 75 18.21 15.91 -32.20
C PRO A 75 19.56 16.41 -32.74
N ASP A 76 20.09 15.68 -33.73
CA ASP A 76 21.27 16.06 -34.52
C ASP A 76 21.07 17.41 -35.24
#